data_AF-A0A3B9MXW9-F1
#
_entry.id   AF-A0A3B9MXW9-F1
#
_cell.length_a   1.000
_cell.length_b   1.000
_cell.length_c   1.000
_cell.angle_alpha   90.00
_cell.angle_beta   90.00
_cell.angle_gamma   90.00
#
_symmetry.space_group_name_H-M   'P 1'
#
loop_
_entity.id
_entity.type
_entity.pdbx_description
1 polymer ?
#
loop_
_entity_poly.entity_id
_entity_poly.type
_entity_poly.pdbx_seq_one_letter_code
_entity_poly.pdbx_strand_id
1 'polypeptide(L)'
;VTVSILTAPNGSEGTATVNGDNTITFTPAVSYSGVSSFGYTVTDNDGDSDDARATITVLEDGETNHIPLAKDDTAETEMNTSVE
;
A
#
# COMPACT_ATOMS: atom_id res chain seq x y z
N VAL A 1 -14.68 21.24 -1.39
CA VAL A 1 -14.50 19.87 -0.88
C VAL A 1 -13.28 19.89 0.01
N THR A 2 -13.38 19.35 1.21
CA THR A 2 -12.27 19.20 2.16
C THR A 2 -12.34 17.83 2.79
N VAL A 3 -11.19 17.28 3.16
CA VAL A 3 -11.08 16.00 3.88
C VAL A 3 -10.41 16.24 5.21
N SER A 4 -10.88 15.56 6.26
CA SER A 4 -10.27 15.61 7.60
C SER A 4 -10.23 14.23 8.24
N ILE A 5 -9.20 13.98 9.07
CA ILE A 5 -9.14 12.75 9.87
C ILE A 5 -10.02 12.91 11.09
N LEU A 6 -11.03 12.05 11.21
CA LEU A 6 -11.95 11.99 12.34
C LEU A 6 -11.36 11.12 13.46
N THR A 7 -10.76 9.99 13.11
CA THR A 7 -10.11 9.08 14.05
C THR A 7 -8.83 8.55 13.44
N ALA A 8 -7.69 8.92 14.02
CA ALA A 8 -6.38 8.48 13.54
C ALA A 8 -6.17 6.97 13.75
N PRO A 9 -5.28 6.33 12.95
CA PRO A 9 -4.79 4.99 13.26
C PRO A 9 -4.12 4.94 14.62
N ASN A 10 -3.97 3.75 15.19
CA ASN A 10 -3.09 3.57 16.32
C ASN A 10 -1.65 3.91 15.90
N GLY A 11 -0.93 4.70 16.69
CA GLY A 11 0.43 5.12 16.38
C GLY A 11 1.43 3.98 16.23
N SER A 12 1.16 2.79 16.80
CA SER A 12 1.96 1.58 16.57
C SER A 12 1.68 0.90 15.23
N GLU A 13 0.57 1.23 14.56
CA GLU A 13 0.17 0.70 13.25
C GLU A 13 0.62 1.62 12.12
N GLY A 14 0.54 2.94 12.34
CA GLY A 14 0.96 3.94 11.36
C GLY A 14 0.35 5.32 11.61
N THR A 15 0.47 6.19 10.61
CA THR A 15 -0.09 7.55 10.62
C THR A 15 -0.92 7.79 9.36
N ALA A 16 -1.99 8.58 9.48
CA ALA A 16 -2.80 9.04 8.36
C ALA A 16 -2.76 10.57 8.30
N THR A 17 -2.42 11.12 7.14
CA THR A 17 -2.24 12.56 6.91
C THR A 17 -3.06 13.01 5.71
N VAL A 18 -3.84 14.08 5.85
CA VAL A 18 -4.53 14.71 4.71
C VAL A 18 -3.55 15.60 3.96
N ASN A 19 -3.50 15.43 2.64
CA ASN A 19 -2.69 16.22 1.73
C ASN A 19 -3.45 17.45 1.21
N GLY A 20 -2.75 18.41 0.60
CA GLY A 20 -3.36 19.64 0.07
C GLY A 20 -4.33 19.45 -1.10
N ASP A 21 -4.36 18.27 -1.71
CA ASP A 21 -5.29 17.88 -2.79
C ASP A 21 -6.48 17.06 -2.29
N ASN A 22 -6.71 17.04 -0.96
CA ASN A 22 -7.74 16.26 -0.28
C ASN A 22 -7.59 14.74 -0.37
N THR A 23 -6.42 14.23 -0.75
CA THR A 23 -6.10 12.80 -0.59
C THR A 23 -5.58 12.51 0.81
N ILE A 24 -5.62 11.24 1.24
CA ILE A 24 -5.08 10.80 2.53
C ILE A 24 -3.88 9.88 2.27
N THR A 25 -2.72 10.24 2.82
CA THR A 25 -1.53 9.38 2.86
C THR A 25 -1.53 8.57 4.15
N PHE A 26 -1.50 7.25 4.05
CA PHE A 26 -1.25 6.35 5.18
C PHE A 26 0.20 5.85 5.14
N THR A 27 0.94 6.03 6.24
CA THR A 27 2.31 5.56 6.40
C THR A 27 2.33 4.51 7.51
N PRO A 28 2.51 3.21 7.21
CA PRO A 28 2.66 2.18 8.23
C PRO A 28 3.84 2.49 9.16
N ALA A 29 3.74 2.08 10.43
CA ALA A 29 4.88 2.12 11.34
C ALA A 29 5.96 1.13 10.89
N VAL A 30 7.22 1.40 11.27
CA VAL A 30 8.34 0.50 10.98
C VAL A 30 8.04 -0.89 11.56
N SER A 31 8.21 -1.92 10.74
CA SER A 31 7.96 -3.32 11.08
C SER A 31 6.50 -3.67 11.44
N TYR A 32 5.53 -2.80 11.13
CA TYR A 32 4.12 -3.14 11.30
C TYR A 32 3.60 -3.96 10.11
N SER A 33 2.98 -5.09 10.41
CA SER A 33 2.15 -5.87 9.50
C SER A 33 0.79 -6.13 10.16
N GLY A 34 -0.26 -6.25 9.35
CA GLY A 34 -1.62 -6.46 9.82
C GLY A 34 -2.62 -5.46 9.27
N VAL A 35 -3.81 -5.42 9.88
CA VAL A 35 -4.91 -4.56 9.44
C VAL A 35 -4.97 -3.31 10.30
N SER A 36 -4.81 -2.16 9.67
CA SER A 36 -5.01 -0.84 10.29
C SER A 36 -6.26 -0.16 9.74
N SER A 37 -6.86 0.74 10.50
CA SER A 37 -8.02 1.48 10.05
C SER A 37 -8.10 2.87 10.67
N PHE A 38 -8.69 3.80 9.93
CA PHE A 38 -8.92 5.17 10.39
C PHE A 38 -10.23 5.72 9.83
N GLY A 39 -10.83 6.67 10.55
CA GLY A 39 -12.04 7.37 10.14
C GLY A 39 -11.71 8.72 9.50
N TYR A 40 -12.43 9.11 8.47
CA TYR A 40 -12.32 10.41 7.82
C TYR A 40 -13.68 10.97 7.45
N THR A 41 -13.77 12.30 7.36
CA THR A 41 -14.95 13.04 6.93
C THR A 41 -14.64 13.74 5.63
N VAL A 42 -15.58 13.72 4.69
CA VAL A 42 -15.56 14.52 3.46
C VAL A 42 -16.64 15.57 3.57
N THR A 43 -16.29 16.85 3.37
CA THR A 43 -17.23 17.97 3.32
C THR A 43 -17.21 18.58 1.93
N ASP A 44 -18.35 18.85 1.31
CA ASP A 44 -18.42 19.49 -0.01
C ASP A 44 -18.26 21.04 0.06
N ASN A 45 -18.59 21.76 -1.00
CA ASN A 45 -18.50 23.23 -1.01
C ASN A 45 -19.70 23.91 -0.35
N ASP A 46 -20.82 23.20 -0.22
CA ASP A 46 -22.07 23.70 0.34
C ASP A 46 -22.17 23.43 1.85
N GLY A 47 -21.23 22.65 2.38
CA GLY A 47 -21.05 22.36 3.81
C GLY A 47 -21.60 21.01 4.23
N ASP A 48 -22.17 20.25 3.29
CA ASP A 48 -22.66 18.89 3.55
C ASP A 48 -21.48 17.96 3.76
N SER A 49 -21.58 17.08 4.77
CA SER A 49 -20.50 16.20 5.19
C SER A 49 -20.95 14.75 5.33
N ASP A 50 -20.07 13.82 5.01
CA ASP A 50 -20.27 12.38 5.22
C ASP A 50 -19.01 11.72 5.79
N ASP A 51 -19.22 10.73 6.67
CA ASP A 51 -18.17 10.04 7.40
C ASP A 51 -17.92 8.64 6.83
N ALA A 52 -16.65 8.26 6.73
CA ALA A 52 -16.26 6.95 6.23
C ALA A 52 -15.06 6.38 6.99
N ARG A 53 -14.83 5.08 6.82
CA ARG A 53 -13.70 4.36 7.43
C ARG A 53 -12.85 3.72 6.34
N ALA A 54 -11.55 4.05 6.35
CA ALA A 54 -10.55 3.36 5.55
C ALA A 54 -10.00 2.17 6.33
N THR A 55 -9.85 1.02 5.65
CA THR A 55 -9.21 -0.18 6.20
C THR A 55 -8.07 -0.58 5.27
N ILE A 56 -6.88 -0.73 5.83
CA ILE A 56 -5.63 -0.96 5.11
C ILE A 56 -5.04 -2.27 5.62
N THR A 57 -4.69 -3.16 4.70
CA THR A 57 -3.93 -4.38 5.03
C THR A 57 -2.47 -4.15 4.67
N VAL A 58 -1.61 -4.10 5.69
CA VAL A 58 -0.17 -3.98 5.56
C VAL A 58 0.42 -5.39 5.56
N LEU A 59 0.99 -5.79 4.42
CA LEU A 59 1.63 -7.09 4.26
C LEU A 59 3.01 -7.09 4.93
N GLU A 60 3.49 -8.25 5.34
CA GLU A 60 4.85 -8.40 5.85
C GLU A 60 5.89 -8.10 4.75
N ASP A 61 7.04 -7.59 5.16
CA ASP A 61 8.17 -7.40 4.26
C ASP A 61 8.62 -8.77 3.72
N GLY A 62 8.60 -8.93 2.39
CA GLY A 62 8.83 -10.22 1.73
C GLY A 62 7.56 -11.02 1.35
N GLU A 63 6.37 -10.62 1.82
CA GLU A 63 5.06 -11.13 1.34
C GLU A 63 4.56 -10.37 0.09
N THR A 64 5.49 -9.93 -0.75
CA THR A 64 5.21 -9.82 -2.18
C THR A 64 5.31 -11.23 -2.72
N ASN A 65 4.29 -11.75 -3.40
CA ASN A 65 4.49 -12.95 -4.20
C ASN A 65 5.55 -12.64 -5.29
N HIS A 66 6.83 -12.84 -4.98
CA HIS A 66 7.94 -12.77 -5.92
C HIS A 66 7.89 -14.03 -6.79
N ILE A 67 6.93 -14.07 -7.71
CA ILE A 67 6.79 -15.17 -8.66
C ILE A 67 8.12 -15.29 -9.43
N PRO A 68 8.86 -16.40 -9.34
CA PRO A 68 10.03 -16.60 -10.18
C PRO A 68 9.58 -16.71 -11.63
N LEU A 69 9.89 -15.69 -12.43
CA LEU A 69 9.67 -15.70 -13.87
C LEU A 69 10.95 -16.20 -14.55
N ALA A 70 10.99 -17.48 -14.89
CA ALA A 70 12.02 -17.99 -15.79
C ALA A 70 11.88 -17.32 -17.17
N LYS A 71 13.00 -16.94 -17.77
CA LYS A 71 13.05 -16.50 -19.16
C LYS A 71 13.52 -17.66 -20.02
N ASP A 72 13.07 -17.71 -21.27
CA ASP A 72 13.52 -18.70 -22.22
C ASP A 72 15.00 -18.45 -22.56
N ASP A 73 15.84 -19.44 -22.29
CA ASP A 73 17.25 -19.42 -22.66
C ASP A 73 17.45 -20.24 -23.94
N THR A 74 18.23 -19.70 -24.88
CA THR A 74 18.64 -20.41 -26.10
C THR A 74 20.15 -20.49 -26.16
N ALA A 75 20.67 -21.69 -26.41
CA ALA A 75 22.09 -21.90 -26.66
C ALA A 75 22.31 -22.92 -27.77
N GLU A 76 23.41 -22.76 -28.50
CA GLU A 76 23.86 -23.67 -29.53
C GLU A 76 25.25 -24.19 -29.15
N THR A 77 25.54 -25.44 -29.53
CA THR A 77 26.86 -26.04 -29.30
C THR A 77 27.31 -26.83 -30.52
N GLU A 78 28.63 -26.98 -30.65
CA GLU A 78 29.24 -27.82 -31.69
C GLU A 78 29.27 -29.30 -31.29
N MET A 79 29.55 -30.17 -32.25
CA MET A 79 29.59 -31.61 -32.02
C MET A 79 30.67 -31.98 -30.98
N ASN A 80 30.25 -32.75 -29.97
CA ASN A 80 31.05 -33.17 -28.82
C ASN A 80 31.44 -32.05 -27.84
N THR A 81 30.70 -30.93 -27.83
CA THR A 81 30.94 -29.79 -26.92
C THR A 81 29.75 -29.57 -25.98
N SER A 82 30.01 -29.36 -24.69
CA SER A 82 28.98 -29.06 -23.68
C SER A 82 28.53 -27.60 -23.70
N VAL A 83 27.29 -27.34 -23.27
CA VAL A 83 26.69 -26.00 -23.15
C VAL A 83 26.02 -25.86 -21.78
N GLU A 84 26.16 -24.70 -21.15
CA GLU A 84 25.61 -24.34 -19.82
C GLU A 84 24.74 -23.08 -19.94
#